data_AF-A0A1S2HRX5-F1
#
_entry.id   AF-A0A1S2HRX5-F1
#
_cell.length_a   1.000
_cell.length_b   1.000
_cell.length_c   1.000
_cell.angle_alpha   90.00
_cell.angle_beta   90.00
_cell.angle_gamma   90.00
#
_symmetry.space_group_name_H-M   'P 1'
#
loop_
_entity.id
_entity.type
_entity.pdbx_description
1 polymer ?
#
loop_
_entity_poly.entity_id
_entity_poly.type
_entity_poly.pdbx_seq_one_letter_code
_entity_poly.pdbx_strand_id
1 'polypeptide(L)'
;MSVSSRLGGLPTVPDGFDWPTCAEHHEPMQFTAQLEHEGSLILVFICQADPGSCPSWDPDAGSNAAVVVGGRDLHPAGRPASPSGTAVLTGEPWLLGVHQAAADDYYDALAEARSDGVSVAGQWGGNPAWIQNDETPGGYRFVAMLDEDPLGVNFGGGSAYVFADGHGHAKVLTQT
;
A
#
# COMPACT_ATOMS: atom_id res chain seq x y z
N MET A 1 -12.87 -12.65 -11.87
CA MET A 1 -12.54 -11.37 -11.21
C MET A 1 -11.06 -11.13 -11.46
N SER A 2 -10.68 -9.97 -11.99
CA SER A 2 -9.28 -9.66 -12.30
C SER A 2 -8.53 -9.35 -11.01
N VAL A 3 -7.43 -10.06 -10.75
CA VAL A 3 -6.53 -9.85 -9.60
C VAL A 3 -5.59 -8.66 -9.87
N SER A 4 -6.17 -7.53 -10.26
CA SER A 4 -5.42 -6.36 -10.69
C SER A 4 -4.90 -5.52 -9.52
N SER A 5 -3.80 -4.81 -9.77
CA SER A 5 -3.32 -3.76 -8.89
C SER A 5 -4.38 -2.66 -8.73
N ARG A 6 -4.63 -2.23 -7.50
CA ARG A 6 -5.69 -1.25 -7.18
C ARG A 6 -5.50 -0.59 -5.83
N LEU A 7 -6.22 0.52 -5.65
CA LEU A 7 -6.35 1.25 -4.39
C LEU A 7 -7.77 1.17 -3.86
N GLY A 8 -7.90 1.02 -2.54
CA GLY A 8 -9.19 0.95 -1.85
C GLY A 8 -10.08 -0.23 -2.26
N GLY A 9 -11.31 -0.22 -1.73
CA GLY A 9 -12.23 -1.36 -1.82
C GLY A 9 -11.84 -2.52 -0.89
N LEU A 10 -12.34 -3.74 -1.17
CA LEU A 10 -12.01 -4.92 -0.38
C LEU A 10 -10.84 -5.68 -0.99
N PRO A 11 -9.79 -6.08 -0.24
CA PRO A 11 -8.68 -6.87 -0.77
C PRO A 11 -9.15 -8.22 -1.34
N THR A 12 -8.43 -8.75 -2.31
CA THR A 12 -8.63 -10.13 -2.77
C THR A 12 -7.74 -11.05 -1.93
N VAL A 13 -8.34 -12.01 -1.25
CA VAL A 13 -7.70 -12.84 -0.22
C VAL A 13 -8.06 -14.31 -0.40
N PRO A 14 -7.23 -15.24 0.12
CA PRO A 14 -7.60 -16.64 0.25
C PRO A 14 -8.53 -16.87 1.44
N ASP A 15 -9.12 -18.07 1.49
CA ASP A 15 -9.84 -18.54 2.68
C ASP A 15 -8.95 -18.46 3.94
N GLY A 16 -9.56 -18.06 5.06
CA GLY A 16 -8.87 -17.97 6.34
C GLY A 16 -7.94 -16.76 6.49
N PHE A 17 -8.04 -15.76 5.60
CA PHE A 17 -7.30 -14.51 5.74
C PHE A 17 -7.64 -13.76 7.04
N ASP A 18 -6.61 -13.43 7.80
CA ASP A 18 -6.70 -12.60 9.00
C ASP A 18 -6.43 -11.13 8.67
N TRP A 19 -7.41 -10.28 8.98
CA TRP A 19 -7.29 -8.84 8.74
C TRP A 19 -6.27 -8.21 9.70
N PRO A 20 -5.26 -7.48 9.22
CA PRO A 20 -4.26 -6.85 10.10
C PRO A 20 -4.88 -5.88 11.10
N THR A 21 -4.52 -6.03 12.37
CA THR A 21 -5.00 -5.19 13.47
C THR A 21 -3.86 -4.33 13.97
N CYS A 22 -4.10 -3.04 14.17
CA CYS A 22 -3.11 -2.13 14.73
C CYS A 22 -2.75 -2.52 16.17
N ALA A 23 -1.45 -2.63 16.47
CA ALA A 23 -0.96 -2.98 17.79
C ALA A 23 -1.24 -1.90 18.86
N GLU A 24 -1.38 -0.63 18.45
CA GLU A 24 -1.63 0.49 19.35
C GLU A 24 -3.13 0.72 19.56
N HIS A 25 -3.88 0.88 18.47
CA HIS A 25 -5.31 1.20 18.52
C HIS A 25 -6.20 -0.04 18.69
N HIS A 26 -5.67 -1.24 18.48
CA HIS A 26 -6.44 -2.49 18.53
C HIS A 26 -7.65 -2.50 17.57
N GLU A 27 -7.57 -1.72 16.49
CA GLU A 27 -8.56 -1.65 15.42
C GLU A 27 -8.04 -2.27 14.13
N PRO A 28 -8.90 -2.83 13.27
CA PRO A 28 -8.51 -3.27 11.94
C PRO A 28 -7.89 -2.11 11.16
N MET A 29 -6.70 -2.33 10.61
CA MET A 29 -6.00 -1.34 9.78
C MET A 29 -6.78 -1.09 8.48
N GLN A 30 -6.64 0.11 7.92
CA GLN A 30 -7.25 0.43 6.65
C GLN A 30 -6.56 -0.29 5.50
N PHE A 31 -7.32 -1.05 4.73
CA PHE A 31 -6.83 -1.56 3.45
C PHE A 31 -6.61 -0.38 2.48
N THR A 32 -5.36 -0.23 2.04
CA THR A 32 -4.89 0.90 1.23
C THR A 32 -4.72 0.47 -0.23
N ALA A 33 -3.95 -0.60 -0.47
CA ALA A 33 -3.59 -1.03 -1.81
C ALA A 33 -3.47 -2.55 -1.92
N GLN A 34 -3.72 -3.07 -3.12
CA GLN A 34 -3.35 -4.40 -3.55
C GLN A 34 -2.46 -4.25 -4.77
N LEU A 35 -1.27 -4.86 -4.74
CA LEU A 35 -0.27 -4.75 -5.80
C LEU A 35 0.07 -6.13 -6.35
N GLU A 36 0.10 -6.27 -7.67
CA GLU A 36 0.59 -7.48 -8.31
C GLU A 36 2.12 -7.54 -8.23
N HIS A 37 2.65 -8.65 -7.74
CA HIS A 37 4.09 -8.85 -7.61
C HIS A 37 4.46 -10.32 -7.76
N GLU A 38 5.30 -10.65 -8.75
CA GLU A 38 5.86 -11.99 -9.00
C GLU A 38 4.82 -13.15 -8.94
N GLY A 39 3.62 -12.91 -9.50
CA GLY A 39 2.53 -13.91 -9.52
C GLY A 39 1.74 -14.05 -8.22
N SER A 40 2.00 -13.17 -7.25
CA SER A 40 1.26 -13.01 -6.00
C SER A 40 0.67 -11.59 -5.89
N LEU A 41 -0.07 -11.34 -4.81
CA LEU A 41 -0.56 -10.02 -4.45
C LEU A 41 0.10 -9.57 -3.14
N ILE A 42 0.51 -8.31 -3.07
CA ILE A 42 0.89 -7.65 -1.82
C ILE A 42 -0.27 -6.76 -1.40
N LEU A 43 -0.83 -7.04 -0.24
CA LEU A 43 -1.92 -6.27 0.37
C LEU A 43 -1.34 -5.32 1.41
N VAL A 44 -1.60 -4.03 1.26
CA VAL A 44 -1.05 -2.97 2.11
C VAL A 44 -2.15 -2.45 3.04
N PHE A 45 -1.82 -2.41 4.33
CA PHE A 45 -2.69 -1.93 5.38
C PHE A 45 -1.98 -0.90 6.26
N ILE A 46 -2.65 0.21 6.53
CA ILE A 46 -2.11 1.32 7.32
C ILE A 46 -3.11 1.67 8.42
N CYS A 47 -2.64 1.90 9.63
CA CYS A 47 -3.51 2.35 10.72
C CYS A 47 -4.09 3.74 10.42
N GLN A 48 -5.43 3.84 10.47
CA GLN A 48 -6.19 5.09 10.27
C GLN A 48 -7.31 5.21 11.33
N ALA A 49 -7.07 4.71 12.55
CA ALA A 49 -8.03 4.84 13.65
C ALA A 49 -8.15 6.31 14.08
N ASP A 50 -9.34 6.76 14.48
CA ASP A 50 -9.57 8.13 14.95
C ASP A 50 -9.21 8.26 16.45
N PRO A 51 -8.50 9.31 16.92
CA PRO A 51 -8.20 10.58 16.26
C PRO A 51 -6.86 10.69 15.50
N GLY A 52 -6.22 9.59 15.08
CA GLY A 52 -5.00 9.72 14.27
C GLY A 52 -4.37 8.44 13.72
N SER A 53 -3.68 8.60 12.60
CA SER A 53 -2.64 7.65 12.16
C SER A 53 -1.62 7.47 13.29
N CYS A 54 -1.16 6.24 13.52
CA CYS A 54 -0.09 5.99 14.48
C CYS A 54 1.13 6.86 14.15
N PRO A 55 1.86 7.35 15.17
CA PRO A 55 3.07 8.14 14.95
C PRO A 55 4.22 7.29 14.40
N SER A 56 4.07 5.96 14.38
CA SER A 56 5.13 5.05 13.96
C SER A 56 5.17 4.88 12.45
N TRP A 57 6.33 5.17 11.88
CA TRP A 57 6.71 4.91 10.49
C TRP A 57 7.38 3.52 10.31
N ASP A 58 7.79 2.89 11.41
CA ASP A 58 8.54 1.63 11.42
C ASP A 58 7.66 0.46 10.95
N PRO A 59 8.12 -0.33 9.94
CA PRO A 59 7.37 -1.47 9.41
C PRO A 59 7.08 -2.56 10.46
N ASP A 60 7.88 -2.64 11.52
CA ASP A 60 7.77 -3.68 12.55
C ASP A 60 7.05 -3.19 13.82
N ALA A 61 6.63 -1.92 13.89
CA ALA A 61 5.91 -1.38 15.04
C ALA A 61 4.45 -1.85 15.17
N GLY A 62 3.92 -2.55 14.15
CA GLY A 62 2.54 -3.04 14.16
C GLY A 62 1.48 -1.97 13.89
N SER A 63 1.89 -0.84 13.32
CA SER A 63 0.98 0.22 12.82
C SER A 63 0.74 0.15 11.31
N ASN A 64 1.60 -0.57 10.60
CA ASN A 64 1.55 -0.81 9.17
C ASN A 64 1.72 -2.32 8.92
N ALA A 65 1.12 -2.85 7.85
CA ALA A 65 1.27 -4.24 7.47
C ALA A 65 1.26 -4.41 5.95
N ALA A 66 2.15 -5.26 5.44
CA ALA A 66 2.12 -5.75 4.07
C ALA A 66 2.02 -7.28 4.09
N VAL A 67 0.99 -7.82 3.45
CA VAL A 67 0.70 -9.25 3.45
C VAL A 67 0.78 -9.79 2.03
N VAL A 68 1.65 -10.78 1.81
CA VAL A 68 1.70 -11.50 0.54
C VAL A 68 0.62 -12.57 0.54
N VAL A 69 -0.25 -12.54 -0.47
CA VAL A 69 -1.26 -13.57 -0.69
C VAL A 69 -1.14 -14.13 -2.10
N GLY A 70 -1.44 -15.41 -2.24
CA GLY A 70 -1.46 -16.10 -3.53
C GLY A 70 -2.31 -17.34 -3.45
N GLY A 71 -2.40 -18.08 -4.56
CA GLY A 71 -3.13 -19.34 -4.62
C GLY A 71 -4.26 -19.34 -5.63
N ARG A 72 -5.00 -20.43 -5.60
CA ARG A 72 -6.21 -20.67 -6.40
C ARG A 72 -7.38 -20.31 -5.48
N ASP A 73 -8.46 -19.75 -6.01
CA ASP A 73 -9.68 -19.41 -5.25
C ASP A 73 -9.63 -18.12 -4.41
N LEU A 74 -8.88 -17.11 -4.87
CA LEU A 74 -8.92 -15.77 -4.28
C LEU A 74 -10.31 -15.12 -4.45
N HIS A 75 -10.83 -14.52 -3.38
CA HIS A 75 -12.12 -13.83 -3.34
C HIS A 75 -12.03 -12.49 -2.59
N PRO A 76 -12.97 -11.55 -2.76
CA PRO A 76 -13.01 -10.36 -1.93
C PRO A 76 -13.12 -10.72 -0.44
N ALA A 77 -12.32 -10.07 0.41
CA ALA A 77 -12.39 -10.24 1.85
C ALA A 77 -13.73 -9.75 2.41
N GLY A 78 -14.17 -10.32 3.54
CA GLY A 78 -15.23 -9.72 4.35
C GLY A 78 -14.75 -8.39 4.95
N ARG A 79 -15.63 -7.38 5.00
CA ARG A 79 -15.34 -6.13 5.72
C ARG A 79 -15.21 -6.45 7.23
N PRO A 80 -14.10 -6.07 7.90
CA PRO A 80 -13.94 -6.33 9.33
C PRO A 80 -14.87 -5.40 10.13
N ALA A 81 -15.19 -5.81 11.36
CA ALA A 81 -15.86 -4.92 12.30
C ALA A 81 -14.85 -3.86 12.76
N SER A 82 -15.10 -2.59 12.41
CA SER A 82 -14.27 -1.44 12.78
C SER A 82 -15.11 -0.42 13.54
N PRO A 83 -14.78 -0.10 14.80
CA PRO A 83 -15.47 0.92 15.58
C PRO A 83 -15.46 2.30 14.92
N SER A 84 -14.32 2.69 14.33
CA SER A 84 -14.15 3.95 13.59
C SER A 84 -14.75 3.92 12.17
N GLY A 85 -14.99 2.74 11.61
CA GLY A 85 -15.47 2.56 10.24
C GLY A 85 -14.42 2.82 9.14
N THR A 86 -13.15 3.07 9.51
CA THR A 86 -12.09 3.49 8.57
C THR A 86 -11.35 2.33 7.91
N ALA A 87 -11.57 1.08 8.37
CA ALA A 87 -10.84 -0.10 7.89
C ALA A 87 -10.92 -0.34 6.36
N VAL A 88 -11.94 0.20 5.69
CA VAL A 88 -12.06 0.10 4.23
C VAL A 88 -12.58 1.43 3.69
N LEU A 89 -11.80 2.02 2.78
CA LEU A 89 -12.16 3.23 2.03
C LEU A 89 -13.54 3.07 1.39
N THR A 90 -14.37 4.10 1.53
CA THR A 90 -15.70 4.15 0.93
C THR A 90 -15.58 4.52 -0.56
N GLY A 91 -16.41 3.90 -1.39
CA GLY A 91 -16.42 4.13 -2.85
C GLY A 91 -15.88 2.95 -3.65
N GLU A 92 -15.84 3.14 -4.97
CA GLU A 92 -15.31 2.15 -5.91
C GLU A 92 -13.77 2.10 -5.85
N PRO A 93 -13.16 0.91 -5.95
CA PRO A 93 -11.71 0.80 -5.99
C PRO A 93 -11.14 1.43 -7.27
N TRP A 94 -9.97 2.02 -7.15
CA TRP A 94 -9.24 2.61 -8.27
C TRP A 94 -8.35 1.53 -8.88
N LEU A 95 -8.59 1.15 -10.13
CA LEU A 95 -7.70 0.25 -10.85
C LEU A 95 -6.43 0.99 -11.25
N LEU A 96 -5.28 0.39 -10.96
CA LEU A 96 -3.98 0.97 -11.30
C LEU A 96 -3.49 0.45 -12.65
N GLY A 97 -3.02 1.37 -13.48
CA GLY A 97 -2.20 1.09 -14.66
C GLY A 97 -0.78 1.59 -14.45
N VAL A 98 0.16 1.09 -15.25
CA VAL A 98 1.54 1.58 -15.27
C VAL A 98 1.69 2.55 -16.43
N HIS A 99 2.12 3.78 -16.13
CA HIS A 99 2.54 4.76 -17.12
C HIS A 99 4.07 4.82 -17.12
N GLN A 100 4.70 4.52 -18.27
CA GLN A 100 6.15 4.63 -18.41
C GLN A 100 6.51 6.06 -18.78
N ALA A 101 7.24 6.76 -17.91
CA ALA A 101 7.81 8.06 -18.19
C ALA A 101 9.21 7.92 -18.83
N ALA A 102 9.66 8.96 -19.54
CA ALA A 102 11.01 9.00 -20.09
C ALA A 102 12.05 9.45 -19.06
N ALA A 103 11.62 10.16 -18.01
CA ALA A 103 12.48 10.60 -16.93
C ALA A 103 12.97 9.43 -16.05
N ASP A 104 14.22 9.53 -15.60
CA ASP A 104 14.85 8.55 -14.71
C ASP A 104 14.52 8.79 -13.22
N ASP A 105 14.12 10.02 -12.86
CA ASP A 105 13.72 10.42 -11.51
C ASP A 105 12.19 10.45 -11.37
N TYR A 106 11.70 10.05 -10.19
CA TYR A 106 10.27 9.98 -9.91
C TYR A 106 9.57 11.34 -10.00
N TYR A 107 10.16 12.42 -9.49
CA TYR A 107 9.50 13.73 -9.45
C TYR A 107 9.41 14.35 -10.84
N ASP A 108 10.42 14.14 -11.68
CA ASP A 108 10.39 14.54 -13.09
C ASP A 108 9.35 13.71 -13.86
N ALA A 109 9.29 12.39 -13.65
CA ALA A 109 8.28 11.51 -14.23
C ALA A 109 6.85 11.89 -13.79
N LEU A 110 6.68 12.27 -12.51
CA LEU A 110 5.42 12.75 -11.95
C LEU A 110 4.97 14.05 -12.62
N ALA A 111 5.90 14.99 -12.84
CA ALA A 111 5.61 16.24 -13.52
C ALA A 111 5.21 16.03 -14.99
N GLU A 112 5.88 15.11 -15.70
CA GLU A 112 5.54 14.69 -17.06
C GLU A 112 4.12 14.10 -17.11
N ALA A 113 3.84 13.08 -16.30
CA ALA A 113 2.53 12.43 -16.24
C ALA A 113 1.40 13.40 -15.88
N ARG A 114 1.62 14.32 -14.94
CA ARG A 114 0.65 15.36 -14.58
C ARG A 114 0.41 16.34 -15.73
N SER A 115 1.44 16.68 -16.50
CA SER A 115 1.30 17.54 -17.69
C SER A 115 0.44 16.87 -18.77
N ASP A 116 0.44 15.54 -18.82
CA ASP A 116 -0.42 14.74 -19.69
C ASP A 116 -1.83 14.47 -19.11
N GLY A 117 -2.14 15.05 -17.94
CA GLY A 117 -3.44 14.91 -17.27
C GLY A 117 -3.65 13.56 -16.59
N VAL A 118 -2.57 12.82 -16.30
CA VAL A 118 -2.61 11.54 -15.60
C VAL A 118 -2.58 11.78 -14.09
N SER A 119 -3.53 11.18 -13.37
CA SER A 119 -3.46 11.05 -11.90
C SER A 119 -2.48 9.93 -11.54
N VAL A 120 -1.42 10.29 -10.82
CA VAL A 120 -0.37 9.36 -10.39
C VAL A 120 -0.58 9.04 -8.92
N ALA A 121 -0.54 7.76 -8.56
CA ALA A 121 -0.74 7.27 -7.19
C ALA A 121 0.56 6.79 -6.53
N GLY A 122 1.70 7.00 -7.17
CA GLY A 122 3.01 6.57 -6.70
C GLY A 122 3.89 5.99 -7.81
N GLN A 123 4.89 5.22 -7.39
CA GLN A 123 5.92 4.61 -8.22
C GLN A 123 5.81 3.09 -8.18
N TRP A 124 6.10 2.43 -9.31
CA TRP A 124 6.23 0.97 -9.38
C TRP A 124 7.63 0.57 -9.88
N GLY A 125 8.36 -0.20 -9.07
CA GLY A 125 9.73 -0.62 -9.36
C GLY A 125 10.73 0.53 -9.48
N GLY A 126 11.95 0.19 -9.94
CA GLY A 126 13.05 1.16 -10.01
C GLY A 126 13.69 1.41 -8.64
N ASN A 127 14.30 2.60 -8.48
CA ASN A 127 14.86 3.03 -7.20
C ASN A 127 13.81 3.84 -6.43
N PRO A 128 13.60 3.58 -5.13
CA PRO A 128 12.67 4.36 -4.32
C PRO A 128 13.02 5.84 -4.31
N ALA A 129 12.04 6.70 -4.57
CA ALA A 129 12.14 8.13 -4.38
C ALA A 129 12.05 8.48 -2.89
N TRP A 130 13.14 8.27 -2.16
CA TRP A 130 13.20 8.53 -0.72
C TRP A 130 12.94 10.01 -0.39
N ILE A 131 12.05 10.27 0.58
CA ILE A 131 11.80 11.61 1.13
C ILE A 131 12.91 11.97 2.15
N GLN A 132 13.27 11.01 3.00
CA GLN A 132 14.33 11.17 3.99
C GLN A 132 15.58 10.34 3.61
N ASN A 133 15.96 9.39 4.45
CA ASN A 133 17.09 8.50 4.21
C ASN A 133 16.61 7.16 3.65
N ASP A 134 17.53 6.39 3.08
CA ASP A 134 17.27 5.02 2.70
C ASP A 134 17.00 4.15 3.94
N GLU A 135 15.78 3.62 4.02
CA GLU A 135 15.31 2.74 5.09
C GLU A 135 14.92 1.36 4.56
N THR A 136 15.48 0.95 3.42
CA THR A 136 15.24 -0.37 2.82
C THR A 136 15.49 -1.48 3.85
N PRO A 137 14.49 -2.30 4.19
CA PRO A 137 14.68 -3.40 5.13
C PRO A 137 15.69 -4.42 4.60
N GLY A 138 16.62 -4.87 5.46
CA GLY A 138 17.64 -5.84 5.07
C GLY A 138 17.06 -7.14 4.49
N GLY A 139 17.48 -7.50 3.28
CA GLY A 139 17.00 -8.70 2.56
C GLY A 139 15.72 -8.49 1.75
N TYR A 140 15.12 -7.30 1.78
CA TYR A 140 13.96 -6.94 0.98
C TYR A 140 14.35 -6.12 -0.25
N ARG A 141 13.50 -6.13 -1.26
CA ARG A 141 13.62 -5.35 -2.49
C ARG A 141 12.43 -4.42 -2.62
N PHE A 142 12.67 -3.21 -3.11
CA PHE A 142 11.61 -2.25 -3.38
C PHE A 142 10.63 -2.77 -4.43
N VAL A 143 9.33 -2.59 -4.18
CA VAL A 143 8.25 -2.98 -5.08
C VAL A 143 7.51 -1.76 -5.59
N ALA A 144 7.07 -0.88 -4.68
CA ALA A 144 6.29 0.29 -5.03
C ALA A 144 6.39 1.37 -3.95
N MET A 145 6.17 2.61 -4.35
CA MET A 145 5.88 3.74 -3.47
C MET A 145 4.44 4.16 -3.72
N LEU A 146 3.72 4.55 -2.67
CA LEU A 146 2.35 5.03 -2.72
C LEU A 146 2.29 6.45 -2.17
N ASP A 147 1.67 7.36 -2.91
CA ASP A 147 1.48 8.77 -2.53
C ASP A 147 0.15 8.96 -1.79
N GLU A 148 0.06 9.92 -0.87
CA GLU A 148 -1.21 10.21 -0.17
C GLU A 148 -2.35 10.64 -1.11
N ASP A 149 -2.02 11.34 -2.19
CA ASP A 149 -2.95 11.73 -3.26
C ASP A 149 -2.74 10.81 -4.47
N PRO A 150 -3.81 10.27 -5.10
CA PRO A 150 -5.23 10.48 -4.83
C PRO A 150 -5.82 9.49 -3.79
N LEU A 151 -4.97 8.80 -3.05
CA LEU A 151 -5.34 7.71 -2.13
C LEU A 151 -6.32 8.13 -1.03
N GLY A 152 -6.20 9.37 -0.54
CA GLY A 152 -6.96 9.86 0.60
C GLY A 152 -6.60 9.16 1.92
N VAL A 153 -5.49 8.42 1.93
CA VAL A 153 -4.90 7.79 3.13
C VAL A 153 -3.87 8.75 3.69
N ASN A 154 -3.90 8.96 5.01
CA ASN A 154 -2.96 9.86 5.68
C ASN A 154 -1.68 9.10 6.07
N PHE A 155 -0.58 9.38 5.39
CA PHE A 155 0.77 8.92 5.69
C PHE A 155 1.56 9.94 6.54
N GLY A 156 0.95 11.06 6.94
CA GLY A 156 1.56 12.14 7.73
C GLY A 156 2.13 13.29 6.90
N GLY A 157 1.68 13.47 5.66
CA GLY A 157 2.25 14.38 4.65
C GLY A 157 3.27 13.70 3.74
N GLY A 158 3.20 12.37 3.63
CA GLY A 158 4.31 11.52 3.21
C GLY A 158 4.04 10.54 2.08
N SER A 159 4.79 9.45 2.06
CA SER A 159 4.64 8.32 1.13
C SER A 159 4.85 6.99 1.83
N ALA A 160 4.16 5.94 1.36
CA ALA A 160 4.37 4.58 1.84
C ALA A 160 5.25 3.79 0.86
N TYR A 161 6.26 3.09 1.38
CA TYR A 161 7.22 2.31 0.60
C TYR A 161 7.01 0.84 0.87
N VAL A 162 6.70 0.08 -0.18
CA VAL A 162 6.39 -1.34 -0.14
C VAL A 162 7.59 -2.14 -0.62
N PHE A 163 7.97 -3.15 0.16
CA PHE A 163 9.10 -4.02 -0.12
C PHE A 163 8.68 -5.48 -0.02
N ALA A 164 9.36 -6.36 -0.77
CA ALA A 164 9.16 -7.80 -0.71
C ALA A 164 10.50 -8.56 -0.72
N ASP A 165 10.54 -9.72 -0.06
CA ASP A 165 11.68 -10.64 -0.11
C ASP A 165 11.41 -11.82 -1.08
N GLY A 166 12.41 -12.68 -1.29
CA GLY A 166 12.27 -13.89 -2.12
C GLY A 166 11.57 -15.06 -1.42
N HIS A 167 11.05 -14.86 -0.22
CA HIS A 167 10.46 -15.90 0.64
C HIS A 167 8.95 -15.71 0.85
N GLY A 168 8.34 -14.73 0.19
CA GLY A 168 6.92 -14.46 0.30
C GLY A 168 6.55 -13.59 1.50
N HIS A 169 7.48 -12.77 1.99
CA HIS A 169 7.18 -11.73 2.96
C HIS A 169 7.21 -10.35 2.29
N ALA A 170 6.41 -9.43 2.84
CA ALA A 170 6.41 -8.05 2.44
C ALA A 170 6.46 -7.15 3.68
N LYS A 171 6.98 -5.93 3.48
CA LYS A 171 6.99 -4.86 4.49
C LYS A 171 6.50 -3.57 3.85
N VAL A 172 5.91 -2.72 4.68
CA VAL A 172 5.57 -1.35 4.30
C VAL A 172 5.98 -0.41 5.43
N LEU A 173 6.64 0.68 5.06
CA LEU A 173 7.01 1.78 5.95
C LEU A 173 6.54 3.09 5.34
N THR A 174 6.45 4.14 6.15
CA THR A 174 6.08 5.49 5.67
C THR A 174 7.22 6.48 5.88
N GLN A 175 7.34 7.53 5.07
CA GLN A 175 8.21 8.68 5.35
C GLN A 175 7.47 9.98 5.09
N THR A 176 7.79 11.02 5.85
CA THR A 176 7.20 12.37 5.80
C THR A 176 8.27 13.44 5.77
#